data_AF-A0A380Q631-F1
#
_entry.id   AF-A0A380Q631-F1
#
_cell.length_a   1.000
_cell.length_b   1.000
_cell.length_c   1.000
_cell.angle_alpha   90.00
_cell.angle_beta   90.00
_cell.angle_gamma   90.00
#
_symmetry.space_group_name_H-M   'P 1'
#
loop_
_entity.id
_entity.type
_entity.pdbx_description
1 polymer ?
#
loop_
_entity_poly.entity_id
_entity_poly.type
_entity_poly.pdbx_seq_one_letter_code
_entity_poly.pdbx_strand_id
1 'polypeptide(L)'
;MLPRLNVNDHRYVPALDQLRKQARFLRDRCNIQLNHAYEMVAYFYRFSSWGDLLNHTTSNIAIENQRIVAQMREVLQTYRNNLPASDLQRLSQLAALQGTLTEAVVNDRIKTLNDLDIVQIFNCLYNEEYWGEPVPVSWYEALDETDRCLVLLAKRTALEGRTKTVNPHISFPWFGFKMYGYLHIDGNTLNYKCRELDSCLWPSEKQYKKVFNRPWFAAYTSGFIRTQLHSLSVSGFSGELSIARVNNVDLVTGQVELPCFDEHDNFDNNLDKDEVISLAINEVVEKLVSIGGVKNTKKQNVTFSFGNGEMY
;
A
#
# COMPACT_ATOMS: atom_id res chain seq x y z
N MET A 1 16.32 -2.06 5.71
CA MET A 1 16.56 -1.46 4.37
C MET A 1 15.23 -1.31 3.67
N LEU A 2 14.99 -0.14 3.05
CA LEU A 2 13.82 0.15 2.21
C LEU A 2 14.10 -0.24 0.77
N PRO A 3 13.71 -1.42 0.27
CA PRO A 3 14.23 -1.84 -1.02
C PRO A 3 13.32 -1.46 -2.18
N ARG A 4 12.09 -0.96 -1.98
CA ARG A 4 11.10 -0.91 -3.09
C ARG A 4 10.12 0.27 -3.12
N LEU A 5 10.41 1.37 -2.41
CA LEU A 5 9.73 2.66 -2.66
C LEU A 5 10.73 3.81 -2.91
N ASN A 6 12.03 3.54 -2.83
CA ASN A 6 13.03 4.38 -3.47
C ASN A 6 12.96 4.08 -4.96
N VAL A 7 12.49 5.05 -5.72
CA VAL A 7 12.61 5.06 -7.17
C VAL A 7 13.98 5.65 -7.47
N ASN A 8 14.97 4.86 -7.85
CA ASN A 8 16.35 5.32 -8.15
C ASN A 8 16.97 6.21 -7.05
N ASP A 9 16.68 5.93 -5.78
CA ASP A 9 17.06 6.79 -4.63
C ASP A 9 16.57 8.25 -4.69
N HIS A 10 15.63 8.56 -5.62
CA HIS A 10 15.10 9.88 -5.86
C HIS A 10 13.64 10.03 -5.38
N ARG A 11 13.36 11.14 -4.68
CA ARG A 11 12.04 11.43 -4.11
C ARG A 11 11.26 12.37 -5.01
N TYR A 12 10.30 11.83 -5.75
CA TYR A 12 9.36 12.62 -6.54
C TYR A 12 8.25 13.18 -5.63
N VAL A 13 8.42 14.44 -5.21
CA VAL A 13 7.36 15.17 -4.49
C VAL A 13 6.41 15.78 -5.51
N PRO A 14 5.12 15.40 -5.51
CA PRO A 14 4.16 15.90 -6.48
C PRO A 14 3.70 17.32 -6.15
N ALA A 15 2.92 17.91 -7.06
CA ALA A 15 2.32 19.21 -6.85
C ALA A 15 1.34 19.22 -5.67
N LEU A 16 1.11 20.41 -5.12
CA LEU A 16 0.27 20.62 -3.93
C LEU A 16 -1.15 20.05 -4.07
N ASP A 17 -1.75 20.11 -5.26
CA ASP A 17 -3.09 19.60 -5.50
C ASP A 17 -3.14 18.06 -5.34
N GLN A 18 -2.12 17.33 -5.80
CA GLN A 18 -1.97 15.89 -5.64
C GLN A 18 -1.75 15.52 -4.18
N LEU A 19 -0.89 16.24 -3.45
CA LEU A 19 -0.69 16.03 -2.01
C LEU A 19 -2.00 16.22 -1.23
N ARG A 20 -2.79 17.24 -1.57
CA ARG A 20 -4.11 17.48 -0.97
C ARG A 20 -5.11 16.38 -1.32
N LYS A 21 -5.06 15.82 -2.54
CA LYS A 21 -5.89 14.67 -2.93
C LYS A 21 -5.54 13.45 -2.10
N GLN A 22 -4.26 13.15 -1.89
CA GLN A 22 -3.83 12.04 -1.03
C GLN A 22 -4.30 12.22 0.43
N ALA A 23 -4.16 13.44 0.98
CA ALA A 23 -4.65 13.72 2.33
C ALA A 23 -6.17 13.53 2.46
N ARG A 24 -6.95 13.97 1.46
CA ARG A 24 -8.41 13.73 1.43
C ARG A 24 -8.74 12.25 1.31
N PHE A 25 -8.01 11.51 0.48
CA PHE A 25 -8.17 10.07 0.36
C PHE A 25 -7.94 9.36 1.70
N LEU A 26 -6.85 9.68 2.40
CA LEU A 26 -6.57 9.12 3.73
C LEU A 26 -7.65 9.49 4.74
N ARG A 27 -8.07 10.76 4.77
CA ARG A 27 -9.18 11.24 5.61
C ARG A 27 -10.45 10.42 5.39
N ASP A 28 -10.86 10.27 4.12
CA ASP A 28 -12.13 9.66 3.75
C ASP A 28 -12.11 8.13 3.93
N ARG A 29 -11.00 7.47 3.58
CA ARG A 29 -10.88 6.00 3.66
C ARG A 29 -10.52 5.50 5.05
N CYS A 30 -9.77 6.28 5.82
CA CYS A 30 -9.37 5.90 7.16
C CYS A 30 -10.21 6.53 8.29
N ASN A 31 -11.16 7.40 7.96
CA ASN A 31 -11.97 8.15 8.93
C ASN A 31 -11.11 8.89 9.96
N ILE A 32 -10.11 9.61 9.47
CA ILE A 32 -9.20 10.43 10.29
C ILE A 32 -9.44 11.91 10.03
N GLN A 33 -9.02 12.78 10.94
CA GLN A 33 -9.09 14.23 10.73
C GLN A 33 -8.14 14.68 9.61
N LEU A 34 -8.51 15.73 8.87
CA LEU A 34 -7.74 16.20 7.72
C LEU A 34 -6.34 16.71 8.09
N ASN A 35 -6.19 17.37 9.25
CA ASN A 35 -4.89 17.78 9.78
C ASN A 35 -3.96 16.59 10.05
N HIS A 36 -4.49 15.49 10.59
CA HIS A 36 -3.75 14.24 10.75
C HIS A 36 -3.35 13.64 9.40
N ALA A 37 -4.26 13.67 8.42
CA ALA A 37 -3.94 13.20 7.07
C ALA A 37 -2.82 14.04 6.41
N TYR A 38 -2.77 15.36 6.62
CA TYR A 38 -1.65 16.19 6.17
C TYR A 38 -0.32 15.83 6.83
N GLU A 39 -0.34 15.55 8.14
CA GLU A 39 0.85 15.05 8.86
C GLU A 39 1.33 13.71 8.26
N MET A 40 0.41 12.77 8.01
CA MET A 40 0.73 11.49 7.40
C MET A 40 1.35 11.63 6.00
N VAL A 41 0.79 12.51 5.16
CA VAL A 41 1.36 12.78 3.84
C VAL A 41 2.78 13.36 3.96
N ALA A 42 3.02 14.26 4.91
CA ALA A 42 4.38 14.75 5.18
C ALA A 42 5.34 13.61 5.54
N TYR A 43 4.93 12.71 6.45
CA TYR A 43 5.73 11.56 6.86
C TYR A 43 6.01 10.58 5.74
N PHE A 44 5.03 10.35 4.85
CA PHE A 44 5.21 9.51 3.66
C PHE A 44 6.33 10.05 2.76
N TYR A 45 6.39 11.37 2.56
CA TYR A 45 7.44 12.04 1.78
C TYR A 45 8.72 12.35 2.60
N ARG A 46 8.80 11.88 3.85
CA ARG A 46 9.91 12.08 4.81
C ARG A 46 10.17 13.55 5.17
N PHE A 47 9.11 14.31 5.35
CA PHE A 47 9.13 15.64 5.91
C PHE A 47 8.58 15.61 7.34
N SER A 48 9.20 16.35 8.25
CA SER A 48 8.79 16.41 9.65
C SER A 48 7.44 17.08 9.86
N SER A 49 7.01 17.91 8.91
CA SER A 49 5.74 18.62 8.97
C SER A 49 5.16 18.87 7.57
N TRP A 50 3.84 19.11 7.53
CA TRP A 50 3.15 19.56 6.31
C TRP A 50 3.72 20.89 5.80
N GLY A 51 4.09 21.81 6.69
CA GLY A 51 4.70 23.10 6.32
C GLY A 51 6.02 22.94 5.58
N ASP A 52 6.88 22.03 6.04
CA ASP A 52 8.17 21.75 5.36
C ASP A 52 7.94 21.15 3.97
N LEU A 53 6.99 20.23 3.86
CA LEU A 53 6.60 19.65 2.57
C LEU A 53 6.06 20.73 1.62
N LEU A 54 5.19 21.62 2.10
CA LEU A 54 4.66 22.74 1.30
C LEU A 54 5.79 23.62 0.75
N ASN A 55 6.71 24.04 1.60
CA ASN A 55 7.85 24.88 1.20
C ASN A 55 8.74 24.17 0.16
N HIS A 56 8.84 22.84 0.23
CA HIS A 56 9.59 22.08 -0.76
C HIS A 56 8.91 22.03 -2.13
N THR A 57 7.57 22.04 -2.20
CA THR A 57 6.84 21.91 -3.49
C THR A 57 7.14 23.02 -4.49
N THR A 58 7.61 24.18 -4.03
CA THR A 58 7.98 25.33 -4.87
C THR A 58 9.49 25.44 -5.10
N SER A 59 10.28 24.47 -4.63
CA SER A 59 11.72 24.43 -4.89
C SER A 59 12.01 24.08 -6.35
N ASN A 60 13.14 24.54 -6.90
CA ASN A 60 13.55 24.19 -8.26
C ASN A 60 13.64 22.68 -8.49
N ILE A 61 14.04 21.92 -7.46
CA ILE A 61 14.11 20.45 -7.50
C ILE A 61 12.71 19.85 -7.65
N ALA A 62 11.74 20.30 -6.86
CA ALA A 62 10.37 19.79 -6.95
C ALA A 62 9.70 20.15 -8.28
N ILE A 63 9.94 21.36 -8.80
CA ILE A 63 9.41 21.80 -10.09
C ILE A 63 9.97 20.93 -11.23
N GLU A 64 11.27 20.64 -11.23
CA GLU A 64 11.88 19.76 -12.23
C GLU A 64 11.35 18.33 -12.12
N ASN A 65 11.19 17.81 -10.89
CA ASN A 65 10.59 16.49 -10.68
C ASN A 65 9.17 16.40 -11.23
N GLN A 66 8.34 17.42 -11.01
CA GLN A 66 6.98 17.46 -11.54
C GLN A 66 6.97 17.48 -13.07
N ARG A 67 7.92 18.20 -13.69
CA ARG A 67 8.10 18.19 -15.16
C ARG A 67 8.50 16.82 -15.68
N ILE A 68 9.44 16.14 -15.00
CA ILE A 68 9.86 14.78 -15.37
C ILE A 68 8.66 13.81 -15.31
N VAL A 69 7.88 13.86 -14.23
CA VAL A 69 6.69 12.99 -14.09
C VAL A 69 5.63 13.30 -15.15
N ALA A 70 5.45 14.58 -15.51
CA ALA A 70 4.56 14.96 -16.61
C ALA A 70 5.01 14.36 -17.95
N GLN A 71 6.32 14.31 -18.21
CA GLN A 71 6.87 13.64 -19.39
C GLN A 71 6.66 12.12 -19.35
N MET A 72 6.95 11.47 -18.20
CA MET A 72 6.68 10.05 -18.00
C MET A 72 5.22 9.70 -18.30
N ARG A 73 4.29 10.55 -17.82
CA ARG A 73 2.85 10.39 -18.06
C ARG A 73 2.48 10.40 -19.54
N GLU A 74 3.03 11.34 -20.32
CA GLU A 74 2.76 11.39 -21.77
C GLU A 74 3.38 10.20 -22.51
N VAL A 75 4.55 9.72 -22.08
CA VAL A 75 5.16 8.50 -22.61
C VAL A 75 4.27 7.28 -22.34
N LEU A 76 3.83 7.10 -21.09
CA LEU A 76 2.92 6.00 -20.72
C LEU A 76 1.61 6.05 -21.51
N GLN A 77 1.02 7.24 -21.69
CA GLN A 77 -0.19 7.38 -22.50
C GLN A 77 0.05 6.99 -23.95
N THR A 78 1.17 7.42 -24.54
CA THR A 78 1.54 7.06 -25.92
C THR A 78 1.70 5.55 -26.04
N TYR A 79 2.38 4.91 -25.08
CA TYR A 79 2.58 3.48 -25.08
C TYR A 79 1.27 2.71 -24.92
N ARG A 80 0.34 3.18 -24.06
CA ARG A 80 -1.01 2.62 -23.93
C ARG A 80 -1.81 2.74 -25.23
N ASN A 81 -1.72 3.86 -25.95
CA ASN A 81 -2.43 4.04 -27.21
C ASN A 81 -1.96 3.08 -28.32
N ASN A 82 -0.72 2.59 -28.20
CA ASN A 82 -0.12 1.65 -29.14
C ASN A 82 -0.17 0.19 -28.66
N LEU A 83 -0.83 -0.08 -27.53
CA LEU A 83 -0.98 -1.44 -27.04
C LEU A 83 -1.76 -2.32 -28.02
N PRO A 84 -1.32 -3.57 -28.26
CA PRO A 84 -2.08 -4.52 -29.07
C PRO A 84 -3.48 -4.76 -28.51
N ALA A 85 -4.48 -4.88 -29.39
CA ALA A 85 -5.86 -5.14 -29.00
C ALA A 85 -6.02 -6.43 -28.17
N SER A 86 -5.22 -7.45 -28.46
CA SER A 86 -5.15 -8.70 -27.69
C SER A 86 -4.72 -8.48 -26.24
N ASP A 87 -3.77 -7.57 -26.01
CA ASP A 87 -3.24 -7.28 -24.68
C ASP A 87 -4.26 -6.47 -23.87
N LEU A 88 -4.90 -5.47 -24.47
CA LEU A 88 -6.03 -4.78 -23.84
C LEU A 88 -7.16 -5.73 -23.50
N GLN A 89 -7.48 -6.68 -24.40
CA GLN A 89 -8.53 -7.66 -24.16
C GLN A 89 -8.18 -8.55 -22.96
N ARG A 90 -6.93 -9.01 -22.86
CA ARG A 90 -6.44 -9.79 -21.72
C ARG A 90 -6.52 -9.01 -20.41
N LEU A 91 -6.14 -7.73 -20.40
CA LEU A 91 -6.28 -6.87 -19.22
C LEU A 91 -7.74 -6.63 -18.85
N SER A 92 -8.63 -6.48 -19.85
CA SER A 92 -10.06 -6.26 -19.65
C SER A 92 -10.75 -7.46 -19.00
N GLN A 93 -10.29 -8.69 -19.28
CA GLN A 93 -10.80 -9.92 -18.65
C GLN A 93 -10.60 -9.93 -17.13
N LEU A 94 -9.64 -9.17 -16.61
CA LEU A 94 -9.44 -9.05 -15.16
C LEU A 94 -10.58 -8.28 -14.47
N ALA A 95 -11.43 -7.56 -15.21
CA ALA A 95 -12.52 -6.76 -14.63
C ALA A 95 -12.04 -5.96 -13.41
N ALA A 96 -10.95 -5.22 -13.61
CA ALA A 96 -10.25 -4.50 -12.55
C ALA A 96 -11.18 -3.47 -11.88
N LEU A 97 -11.08 -3.36 -10.55
CA LEU A 97 -11.91 -2.42 -9.79
C LEU A 97 -11.50 -0.99 -10.10
N GLN A 98 -12.45 -0.06 -9.97
CA GLN A 98 -12.17 1.35 -10.18
C GLN A 98 -11.05 1.83 -9.25
N GLY A 99 -10.07 2.54 -9.83
CA GLY A 99 -8.96 3.13 -9.08
C GLY A 99 -7.73 2.24 -8.97
N THR A 100 -7.72 1.05 -9.59
CA THR A 100 -6.48 0.30 -9.82
C THR A 100 -5.78 0.77 -11.10
N LEU A 101 -4.50 0.45 -11.25
CA LEU A 101 -3.71 0.85 -12.41
C LEU A 101 -4.19 0.13 -13.69
N THR A 102 -4.50 -1.15 -13.57
CA THR A 102 -5.03 -2.01 -14.64
C THR A 102 -6.32 -1.42 -15.18
N GLU A 103 -7.22 -0.98 -14.30
CA GLU A 103 -8.47 -0.35 -14.72
C GLU A 103 -8.21 0.96 -15.46
N ALA A 104 -7.29 1.81 -14.96
CA ALA A 104 -6.93 3.05 -15.63
C ALA A 104 -6.30 2.83 -17.02
N VAL A 105 -5.51 1.76 -17.20
CA VAL A 105 -4.94 1.39 -18.51
C VAL A 105 -6.03 0.93 -19.48
N VAL A 106 -6.92 0.04 -19.02
CA VAL A 106 -8.04 -0.49 -19.84
C VAL A 106 -8.94 0.66 -20.30
N ASN A 107 -9.33 1.56 -19.40
CA ASN A 107 -10.29 2.63 -19.66
C ASN A 107 -9.69 3.94 -20.21
N ASP A 108 -8.43 3.93 -20.64
CA ASP A 108 -7.76 5.11 -21.20
C ASP A 108 -7.65 6.31 -20.24
N ARG A 109 -7.39 6.03 -18.96
CA ARG A 109 -7.38 7.03 -17.88
C ARG A 109 -6.00 7.27 -17.27
N ILE A 110 -4.93 6.89 -17.94
CA ILE A 110 -3.54 7.09 -17.46
C ILE A 110 -3.29 8.56 -17.13
N LYS A 111 -3.79 9.50 -17.94
CA LYS A 111 -3.65 10.95 -17.65
C LYS A 111 -4.27 11.38 -16.32
N THR A 112 -5.20 10.62 -15.77
CA THR A 112 -5.88 10.91 -14.50
C THR A 112 -5.19 10.31 -13.28
N LEU A 113 -4.23 9.41 -13.48
CA LEU A 113 -3.47 8.80 -12.39
C LEU A 113 -2.69 9.86 -11.61
N ASN A 114 -2.37 9.59 -10.35
CA ASN A 114 -1.45 10.45 -9.60
C ASN A 114 0.00 10.20 -10.01
N ASP A 115 0.87 11.07 -9.55
CA ASP A 115 2.29 11.05 -9.92
C ASP A 115 3.03 9.82 -9.39
N LEU A 116 2.68 9.29 -8.21
CA LEU A 116 3.31 8.07 -7.68
C LEU A 116 3.00 6.85 -8.56
N ASP A 117 1.75 6.71 -8.99
CA ASP A 117 1.33 5.63 -9.86
C ASP A 117 2.01 5.72 -11.23
N ILE A 118 2.12 6.92 -11.80
CA ILE A 118 2.87 7.15 -13.05
C ILE A 118 4.32 6.73 -12.88
N VAL A 119 4.97 7.20 -11.82
CA VAL A 119 6.37 6.87 -11.57
C VAL A 119 6.54 5.35 -11.38
N GLN A 120 5.66 4.69 -10.63
CA GLN A 120 5.75 3.24 -10.41
C GLN A 120 5.60 2.43 -11.69
N ILE A 121 4.56 2.71 -12.49
CA ILE A 121 4.35 2.02 -13.78
C ILE A 121 5.54 2.28 -14.71
N PHE A 122 5.96 3.54 -14.82
CA PHE A 122 7.05 3.93 -15.70
C PHE A 122 8.32 3.16 -15.35
N ASN A 123 8.73 3.18 -14.07
CA ASN A 123 9.95 2.47 -13.69
C ASN A 123 9.83 0.97 -13.92
N CYS A 124 8.69 0.33 -13.59
CA CYS A 124 8.54 -1.10 -13.83
C CYS A 124 8.58 -1.46 -15.32
N LEU A 125 8.06 -0.62 -16.20
CA LEU A 125 8.18 -0.81 -17.64
C LEU A 125 9.63 -0.71 -18.13
N TYR A 126 10.43 0.18 -17.55
CA TYR A 126 11.80 0.48 -17.99
C TYR A 126 12.89 -0.02 -17.02
N ASN A 127 12.59 -1.00 -16.17
CA ASN A 127 13.53 -1.48 -15.15
C ASN A 127 14.59 -2.43 -15.73
N GLU A 128 15.69 -1.89 -16.21
CA GLU A 128 16.81 -2.68 -16.75
C GLU A 128 17.41 -3.64 -15.71
N GLU A 129 17.47 -3.27 -14.42
CA GLU A 129 18.01 -4.15 -13.36
C GLU A 129 17.14 -5.40 -13.14
N TYR A 130 15.82 -5.28 -13.36
CA TYR A 130 14.88 -6.37 -13.14
C TYR A 130 14.70 -7.25 -14.38
N TRP A 131 14.75 -6.65 -15.58
CA TRP A 131 14.45 -7.34 -16.84
C TRP A 131 15.68 -7.67 -17.69
N GLY A 132 16.85 -7.08 -17.39
CA GLY A 132 18.11 -7.33 -18.08
C GLY A 132 18.31 -6.57 -19.40
N GLU A 133 17.31 -5.80 -19.86
CA GLU A 133 17.40 -4.93 -21.05
C GLU A 133 16.60 -3.62 -20.86
N PRO A 134 17.06 -2.48 -21.42
CA PRO A 134 16.40 -1.18 -21.33
C PRO A 134 15.28 -1.02 -22.37
N VAL A 135 14.42 -2.03 -22.50
CA VAL A 135 13.25 -2.01 -23.39
C VAL A 135 11.96 -2.09 -22.56
N PRO A 136 10.87 -1.43 -23.00
CA PRO A 136 9.61 -1.56 -22.29
C PRO A 136 9.15 -3.03 -22.33
N VAL A 137 8.97 -3.63 -21.16
CA VAL A 137 8.36 -4.97 -21.04
C VAL A 137 6.85 -4.93 -21.34
N SER A 138 6.22 -6.10 -21.40
CA SER A 138 4.76 -6.16 -21.58
C SER A 138 4.03 -5.39 -20.48
N TRP A 139 3.04 -4.58 -20.84
CA TRP A 139 2.13 -3.95 -19.87
C TRP A 139 1.50 -4.96 -18.92
N TYR A 140 1.24 -6.18 -19.39
CA TYR A 140 0.68 -7.22 -18.54
C TYR A 140 1.60 -7.54 -17.36
N GLU A 141 2.90 -7.68 -17.63
CA GLU A 141 3.95 -7.96 -16.65
C GLU A 141 4.21 -6.74 -15.76
N ALA A 142 4.35 -5.55 -16.34
CA ALA A 142 4.53 -4.33 -15.56
C ALA A 142 3.37 -4.05 -14.60
N LEU A 143 2.13 -4.30 -15.04
CA LEU A 143 0.95 -4.19 -14.17
C LEU A 143 0.87 -5.33 -13.16
N ASP A 144 1.48 -6.49 -13.41
CA ASP A 144 1.56 -7.58 -12.40
C ASP A 144 2.44 -7.19 -11.22
N GLU A 145 3.51 -6.48 -11.53
CA GLU A 145 4.45 -5.99 -10.54
C GLU A 145 3.93 -4.76 -9.80
N THR A 146 3.26 -3.84 -10.49
CA THR A 146 2.86 -2.53 -9.94
C THR A 146 1.44 -2.50 -9.37
N ASP A 147 0.48 -3.17 -10.00
CA ASP A 147 -0.94 -3.11 -9.61
C ASP A 147 -1.31 -4.22 -8.62
N ARG A 148 -0.43 -4.44 -7.65
CA ARG A 148 -0.61 -5.47 -6.64
C ARG A 148 -1.68 -5.00 -5.67
N CYS A 149 -2.93 -5.34 -5.95
CA CYS A 149 -3.95 -5.50 -4.92
C CYS A 149 -4.34 -6.98 -4.86
N LEU A 150 -4.78 -7.44 -3.68
CA LEU A 150 -5.10 -8.86 -3.44
C LEU A 150 -6.06 -9.42 -4.50
N VAL A 151 -7.06 -8.62 -4.88
CA VAL A 151 -8.08 -8.99 -5.87
C VAL A 151 -7.46 -9.25 -7.25
N LEU A 152 -6.63 -8.33 -7.76
CA LEU A 152 -6.07 -8.49 -9.10
C LEU A 152 -5.07 -9.65 -9.18
N LEU A 153 -4.23 -9.82 -8.16
CA LEU A 153 -3.35 -10.98 -8.06
C LEU A 153 -4.14 -12.29 -8.07
N ALA A 154 -5.27 -12.33 -7.36
CA ALA A 154 -6.15 -13.49 -7.34
C ALA A 154 -6.81 -13.74 -8.70
N LYS A 155 -7.35 -12.72 -9.35
CA LYS A 155 -7.97 -12.85 -10.68
C LYS A 155 -6.98 -13.37 -11.72
N ARG A 156 -5.75 -12.83 -11.74
CA ARG A 156 -4.70 -13.29 -12.65
C ARG A 156 -4.36 -14.77 -12.43
N THR A 157 -4.17 -15.15 -11.17
CA THR A 157 -3.87 -16.54 -10.80
C THR A 157 -5.02 -17.48 -11.14
N ALA A 158 -6.27 -17.06 -10.89
CA ALA A 158 -7.46 -17.83 -11.21
C ALA A 158 -7.64 -18.02 -12.73
N LEU A 159 -7.35 -17.00 -13.55
CA LEU A 159 -7.38 -17.10 -15.01
C LEU A 159 -6.36 -18.10 -15.57
N GLU A 160 -5.24 -18.33 -14.88
CA GLU A 160 -4.30 -19.39 -15.24
C GLU A 160 -4.83 -20.80 -14.92
N GLY A 161 -5.99 -20.91 -14.26
CA GLY A 161 -6.64 -22.18 -13.89
C GLY A 161 -5.89 -22.93 -12.77
N ARG A 162 -5.12 -22.22 -11.95
CA ARG A 162 -4.20 -22.83 -10.97
C ARG A 162 -4.70 -22.62 -9.55
N THR A 163 -4.78 -23.71 -8.78
CA THR A 163 -4.69 -23.62 -7.32
C THR A 163 -3.24 -23.29 -6.98
N LYS A 164 -3.01 -22.13 -6.37
CA LYS A 164 -1.64 -21.62 -6.15
C LYS A 164 -1.56 -20.89 -4.82
N THR A 165 -0.44 -21.10 -4.14
CA THR A 165 0.00 -20.23 -3.04
C THR A 165 1.15 -19.38 -3.55
N VAL A 166 0.99 -18.07 -3.46
CA VAL A 166 2.05 -17.09 -3.76
C VAL A 166 2.38 -16.30 -2.50
N ASN A 167 3.60 -15.77 -2.42
CA ASN A 167 4.06 -14.93 -1.31
C ASN A 167 4.26 -13.49 -1.82
N PRO A 168 3.17 -12.73 -2.05
CA PRO A 168 3.30 -11.40 -2.62
C PRO A 168 3.70 -10.40 -1.55
N HIS A 169 4.63 -9.53 -1.91
CA HIS A 169 4.93 -8.31 -1.16
C HIS A 169 4.17 -7.18 -1.84
N ILE A 170 3.15 -6.67 -1.16
CA ILE A 170 2.17 -5.75 -1.73
C ILE A 170 2.37 -4.36 -1.13
N SER A 171 2.45 -3.32 -1.97
CA SER A 171 2.57 -1.94 -1.52
C SER A 171 1.29 -1.17 -1.83
N PHE A 172 0.86 -0.32 -0.90
CA PHE A 172 -0.30 0.55 -1.04
C PHE A 172 0.14 2.01 -0.85
N PRO A 173 0.68 2.66 -1.90
CA PRO A 173 1.37 3.96 -1.77
C PRO A 173 0.48 5.08 -1.23
N TRP A 174 -0.80 5.10 -1.65
CA TRP A 174 -1.76 6.10 -1.18
C TRP A 174 -2.05 6.01 0.30
N PHE A 175 -2.04 4.79 0.85
CA PHE A 175 -2.14 4.58 2.28
C PHE A 175 -0.81 4.81 2.98
N GLY A 176 0.30 4.38 2.35
CA GLY A 176 1.59 4.29 2.99
C GLY A 176 1.76 2.98 3.75
N PHE A 177 1.19 1.88 3.25
CA PHE A 177 1.31 0.54 3.85
C PHE A 177 2.01 -0.46 2.93
N LYS A 178 2.60 -1.49 3.54
CA LYS A 178 3.06 -2.71 2.88
C LYS A 178 2.52 -3.94 3.58
N MET A 179 2.02 -4.89 2.80
CA MET A 179 1.55 -6.18 3.28
C MET A 179 2.49 -7.27 2.80
N TYR A 180 2.93 -8.10 3.75
CA TYR A 180 3.76 -9.27 3.52
C TYR A 180 3.01 -10.49 4.00
N GLY A 181 2.98 -11.55 3.20
CA GLY A 181 2.18 -12.71 3.55
C GLY A 181 1.95 -13.68 2.40
N TYR A 182 1.09 -14.65 2.65
CA TYR A 182 0.79 -15.72 1.73
C TYR A 182 -0.62 -15.59 1.19
N LEU A 183 -0.75 -15.54 -0.13
CA LEU A 183 -2.02 -15.54 -0.85
C LEU A 183 -2.26 -16.93 -1.42
N HIS A 184 -3.30 -17.59 -0.94
CA HIS A 184 -3.77 -18.87 -1.45
C HIS A 184 -5.06 -18.66 -2.23
N ILE A 185 -5.08 -19.14 -3.48
CA ILE A 185 -6.23 -19.00 -4.39
C ILE A 185 -6.63 -20.40 -4.85
N ASP A 186 -7.92 -20.70 -4.74
CA ASP A 186 -8.53 -21.95 -5.19
C ASP A 186 -9.93 -21.68 -5.76
N GLY A 187 -10.04 -21.64 -7.08
CA GLY A 187 -11.24 -21.18 -7.78
C GLY A 187 -11.64 -19.76 -7.33
N ASN A 188 -12.85 -19.61 -6.79
CA ASN A 188 -13.37 -18.35 -6.24
C ASN A 188 -13.09 -18.16 -4.73
N THR A 189 -12.23 -18.99 -4.16
CA THR A 189 -11.78 -18.87 -2.77
C THR A 189 -10.44 -18.14 -2.72
N LEU A 190 -10.35 -17.08 -1.91
CA LEU A 190 -9.16 -16.28 -1.69
C LEU A 190 -8.85 -16.23 -0.20
N ASN A 191 -7.68 -16.74 0.20
CA ASN A 191 -7.21 -16.67 1.58
C ASN A 191 -5.88 -15.93 1.64
N TYR A 192 -5.85 -14.77 2.30
CA TYR A 192 -4.61 -14.02 2.53
C TYR A 192 -4.19 -14.08 4.00
N LYS A 193 -3.00 -14.62 4.23
CA LYS A 193 -2.33 -14.63 5.54
C LYS A 193 -1.28 -13.54 5.58
N CYS A 194 -1.66 -12.35 5.99
CA CYS A 194 -0.75 -11.23 6.24
C CYS A 194 0.07 -11.52 7.51
N ARG A 195 1.37 -11.76 7.31
CA ARG A 195 2.34 -11.96 8.40
C ARG A 195 2.80 -10.62 8.97
N GLU A 196 2.88 -9.60 8.13
CA GLU A 196 3.32 -8.25 8.52
C GLU A 196 2.58 -7.18 7.73
N LEU A 197 2.11 -6.16 8.44
CA LEU A 197 1.57 -4.91 7.89
C LEU A 197 2.45 -3.75 8.35
N ASP A 198 3.33 -3.28 7.46
CA ASP A 198 4.26 -2.20 7.76
C ASP A 198 3.77 -0.85 7.22
N SER A 199 3.68 0.13 8.10
CA SER A 199 3.54 1.54 7.79
C SER A 199 4.86 2.10 7.28
N CYS A 200 4.81 2.76 6.12
CA CYS A 200 5.88 3.56 5.55
C CYS A 200 5.81 5.04 6.00
N LEU A 201 5.00 5.36 7.02
CA LEU A 201 4.90 6.70 7.58
C LEU A 201 5.95 6.87 8.68
N TRP A 202 6.99 7.65 8.41
CA TRP A 202 8.04 7.93 9.39
C TRP A 202 8.00 9.38 9.84
N PRO A 203 7.69 9.63 11.14
CA PRO A 203 7.90 10.94 11.74
C PRO A 203 9.36 11.40 11.64
N SER A 204 10.31 10.45 11.68
CA SER A 204 11.69 10.61 11.24
C SER A 204 12.27 9.23 10.88
N GLU A 205 13.26 9.17 9.98
CA GLU A 205 13.86 7.91 9.51
C GLU A 205 14.43 7.04 10.65
N LYS A 206 14.80 7.67 11.78
CA LYS A 206 15.35 7.00 12.96
C LYS A 206 14.31 6.64 14.02
N GLN A 207 13.04 7.06 13.86
CA GLN A 207 12.03 6.97 14.92
C GLN A 207 10.70 6.42 14.40
N TYR A 208 10.73 5.32 13.65
CA TYR A 208 9.51 4.69 13.13
C TYR A 208 8.51 4.32 14.25
N LYS A 209 9.01 3.93 15.44
CA LYS A 209 8.18 3.62 16.63
C LYS A 209 7.33 4.82 17.10
N LYS A 210 7.67 6.07 16.76
CA LYS A 210 6.85 7.25 17.10
C LYS A 210 5.49 7.27 16.41
N VAL A 211 5.27 6.43 15.40
CA VAL A 211 3.97 6.31 14.75
C VAL A 211 2.90 5.75 15.70
N PHE A 212 3.28 4.90 16.66
CA PHE A 212 2.36 4.34 17.66
C PHE A 212 1.77 5.41 18.59
N ASN A 213 2.52 6.47 18.85
CA ASN A 213 2.09 7.57 19.72
C ASN A 213 1.13 8.53 19.00
N ARG A 214 0.79 8.27 17.73
CA ARG A 214 -0.04 9.19 16.94
C ARG A 214 -1.51 8.88 17.13
N PRO A 215 -2.35 9.90 17.41
CA PRO A 215 -3.77 9.72 17.70
C PRO A 215 -4.56 9.15 16.51
N TRP A 216 -4.00 9.18 15.31
CA TRP A 216 -4.62 8.64 14.11
C TRP A 216 -4.23 7.19 13.81
N PHE A 217 -3.24 6.59 14.51
CA PHE A 217 -2.64 5.32 14.12
C PHE A 217 -3.63 4.15 14.07
N ALA A 218 -4.45 3.97 15.12
CA ALA A 218 -5.42 2.89 15.16
C ALA A 218 -6.54 3.05 14.10
N ALA A 219 -7.04 4.27 13.92
CA ALA A 219 -8.03 4.59 12.88
C ALA A 219 -7.48 4.38 11.46
N TYR A 220 -6.23 4.80 11.24
CA TYR A 220 -5.49 4.58 10.00
C TYR A 220 -5.38 3.10 9.64
N THR A 221 -4.88 2.27 10.55
CA THR A 221 -4.73 0.83 10.35
C THR A 221 -6.07 0.15 10.09
N SER A 222 -7.07 0.38 10.95
CA SER A 222 -8.39 -0.26 10.80
C SER A 222 -9.13 0.19 9.54
N GLY A 223 -9.06 1.47 9.17
CA GLY A 223 -9.68 1.98 7.95
C GLY A 223 -9.02 1.48 6.67
N PHE A 224 -7.70 1.26 6.69
CA PHE A 224 -7.02 0.56 5.60
C PHE A 224 -7.54 -0.87 5.44
N ILE A 225 -7.62 -1.63 6.53
CA ILE A 225 -8.14 -3.02 6.50
C ILE A 225 -9.60 -3.06 6.04
N ARG A 226 -10.45 -2.15 6.52
CA ARG A 226 -11.83 -2.01 6.03
C ARG A 226 -11.88 -1.80 4.52
N THR A 227 -11.00 -0.94 3.97
CA THR A 227 -10.93 -0.70 2.53
C THR A 227 -10.54 -1.96 1.75
N GLN A 228 -9.61 -2.77 2.28
CA GLN A 228 -9.23 -4.04 1.67
C GLN A 228 -10.39 -5.04 1.71
N LEU A 229 -11.07 -5.17 2.86
CA LEU A 229 -12.23 -6.05 3.01
C LEU A 229 -13.39 -5.66 2.10
N HIS A 230 -13.65 -4.37 1.94
CA HIS A 230 -14.65 -3.87 1.00
C HIS A 230 -14.30 -4.27 -0.44
N SER A 231 -13.06 -4.05 -0.86
CA SER A 231 -12.56 -4.43 -2.19
C SER A 231 -12.69 -5.93 -2.43
N LEU A 232 -12.36 -6.75 -1.42
CA LEU A 232 -12.51 -8.21 -1.47
C LEU A 232 -13.99 -8.62 -1.57
N SER A 233 -14.88 -8.00 -0.79
CA SER A 233 -16.31 -8.35 -0.75
C SER A 233 -17.03 -8.06 -2.06
N VAL A 234 -16.63 -7.02 -2.80
CA VAL A 234 -17.21 -6.68 -4.11
C VAL A 234 -16.49 -7.34 -5.29
N SER A 235 -15.46 -8.14 -5.03
CA SER A 235 -14.62 -8.72 -6.09
C SER A 235 -15.16 -10.02 -6.71
N GLY A 236 -16.14 -10.65 -6.06
CA GLY A 236 -16.65 -11.98 -6.41
C GLY A 236 -15.89 -13.15 -5.76
N PHE A 237 -14.85 -12.87 -4.97
CA PHE A 237 -14.18 -13.89 -4.13
C PHE A 237 -14.84 -14.02 -2.75
N SER A 238 -14.65 -15.19 -2.14
CA SER A 238 -14.94 -15.45 -0.73
C SER A 238 -13.71 -16.04 -0.04
N GLY A 239 -13.62 -15.90 1.29
CA GLY A 239 -12.53 -16.52 2.06
C GLY A 239 -12.12 -15.72 3.28
N GLU A 240 -10.84 -15.77 3.62
CA GLU A 240 -10.30 -15.17 4.85
C GLU A 240 -9.15 -14.18 4.59
N LEU A 241 -9.18 -13.04 5.27
CA LEU A 241 -8.04 -12.14 5.45
C LEU A 241 -7.59 -12.24 6.90
N SER A 242 -6.35 -12.66 7.15
CA SER A 242 -5.78 -12.68 8.51
C SER A 242 -4.54 -11.81 8.60
N ILE A 243 -4.35 -11.16 9.76
CA ILE A 243 -3.25 -10.24 10.04
C ILE A 243 -2.62 -10.64 11.36
N ALA A 244 -1.32 -10.93 11.35
CA ALA A 244 -0.59 -11.31 12.55
C ALA A 244 0.04 -10.11 13.26
N ARG A 245 0.68 -9.21 12.50
CA ARG A 245 1.52 -8.14 13.05
C ARG A 245 1.30 -6.81 12.33
N VAL A 246 1.54 -5.72 13.05
CA VAL A 246 1.59 -4.35 12.52
C VAL A 246 2.87 -3.68 13.00
N ASN A 247 3.69 -3.18 12.06
CA ASN A 247 4.98 -2.55 12.35
C ASN A 247 5.87 -3.39 13.28
N ASN A 248 5.97 -4.70 13.00
CA ASN A 248 6.68 -5.70 13.80
C ASN A 248 6.14 -5.94 15.21
N VAL A 249 4.90 -5.53 15.51
CA VAL A 249 4.25 -5.82 16.80
C VAL A 249 3.11 -6.80 16.60
N ASP A 250 3.13 -7.90 17.35
CA ASP A 250 2.11 -8.94 17.32
C ASP A 250 0.76 -8.42 17.83
N LEU A 251 -0.30 -8.64 17.04
CA LEU A 251 -1.65 -8.15 17.35
C LEU A 251 -2.30 -8.90 18.53
N VAL A 252 -1.76 -10.04 18.96
CA VAL A 252 -2.35 -10.85 20.00
C VAL A 252 -1.57 -10.77 21.30
N THR A 253 -0.25 -10.97 21.25
CA THR A 253 0.65 -10.90 22.41
C THR A 253 1.16 -9.49 22.69
N GLY A 254 1.13 -8.58 21.71
CA GLY A 254 1.75 -7.25 21.83
C GLY A 254 3.28 -7.29 21.82
N GLN A 255 3.90 -8.45 21.57
CA GLN A 255 5.36 -8.57 21.54
C GLN A 255 5.94 -7.96 20.27
N VAL A 256 7.06 -7.25 20.41
CA VAL A 256 7.85 -6.74 19.29
C VAL A 256 8.74 -7.86 18.75
N GLU A 257 8.53 -8.30 17.51
CA GLU A 257 9.43 -9.21 16.80
C GLU A 257 10.44 -8.39 15.98
N LEU A 258 11.56 -8.01 16.60
CA LEU A 258 12.65 -7.28 15.93
C LEU A 258 13.27 -8.11 14.79
N PRO A 259 13.64 -7.51 13.64
CA PRO A 259 14.91 -7.83 13.03
C PRO A 259 16.03 -7.05 13.75
N CYS A 260 17.12 -7.72 14.07
CA CYS A 260 18.33 -7.21 14.72
C CYS A 260 18.84 -5.89 14.13
N PHE A 261 18.38 -4.71 14.60
CA PHE A 261 18.99 -3.41 14.26
C PHE A 261 18.84 -2.36 15.39
N ASP A 262 18.73 -2.79 16.65
CA ASP A 262 18.80 -1.90 17.82
C ASP A 262 20.28 -1.68 18.25
N GLU A 263 21.20 -1.37 17.33
CA GLU A 263 22.57 -1.04 17.73
C GLU A 263 22.74 0.43 18.18
N HIS A 264 21.76 1.32 17.96
CA HIS A 264 21.92 2.76 18.23
C HIS A 264 20.71 3.49 18.84
N ASP A 265 19.87 2.83 19.62
CA ASP A 265 18.91 3.54 20.50
C ASP A 265 19.55 3.78 21.89
N ASN A 266 20.47 4.75 21.98
CA ASN A 266 20.91 5.33 23.26
C ASN A 266 19.81 6.24 23.82
N PHE A 267 18.68 5.67 24.24
CA PHE A 267 17.67 6.36 25.04
C PHE A 267 17.33 5.51 26.26
N ASP A 268 17.86 5.94 27.41
CA ASP A 268 17.39 5.53 28.73
C ASP A 268 15.87 5.80 28.84
N ASN A 269 15.06 4.72 28.78
CA ASN A 269 13.72 4.52 29.36
C ASN A 269 12.90 3.54 28.49
N ASN A 270 13.16 2.23 28.63
CA ASN A 270 12.47 1.18 27.86
C ASN A 270 11.03 0.90 28.35
N LEU A 271 10.66 1.24 29.59
CA LEU A 271 9.33 0.95 30.15
C LEU A 271 8.19 1.79 29.52
N ASP A 272 8.38 3.10 29.34
CA ASP A 272 7.36 3.99 28.76
C ASP A 272 7.09 3.67 27.28
N LYS A 273 8.09 3.14 26.58
CA LYS A 273 8.01 2.80 25.15
C LYS A 273 7.13 1.57 24.92
N ASP A 274 7.30 0.54 25.74
CA ASP A 274 6.53 -0.70 25.63
C ASP A 274 5.06 -0.48 26.04
N GLU A 275 4.79 0.36 27.04
CA GLU A 275 3.42 0.72 27.42
C GLU A 275 2.69 1.47 26.29
N VAL A 276 3.34 2.48 25.69
CA VAL A 276 2.72 3.25 24.60
C VAL A 276 2.45 2.39 23.36
N ILE A 277 3.39 1.51 23.00
CA ILE A 277 3.21 0.56 21.89
C ILE A 277 2.05 -0.40 22.21
N SER A 278 1.99 -0.93 23.43
CA SER A 278 0.94 -1.85 23.87
C SER A 278 -0.44 -1.20 23.83
N LEU A 279 -0.58 0.03 24.31
CA LEU A 279 -1.83 0.79 24.26
C LEU A 279 -2.29 1.02 22.82
N ALA A 280 -1.38 1.45 21.94
CA ALA A 280 -1.70 1.69 20.54
C ALA A 280 -2.13 0.41 19.81
N ILE A 281 -1.46 -0.72 20.07
CA ILE A 281 -1.80 -2.01 19.48
C ILE A 281 -3.11 -2.56 20.03
N ASN A 282 -3.39 -2.40 21.32
CA ASN A 282 -4.68 -2.75 21.89
C ASN A 282 -5.81 -1.96 21.21
N GLU A 283 -5.63 -0.66 20.98
CA GLU A 283 -6.63 0.14 20.25
C GLU A 283 -6.80 -0.32 18.79
N VAL A 284 -5.70 -0.70 18.11
CA VAL A 284 -5.78 -1.31 16.77
C VAL A 284 -6.63 -2.58 16.82
N VAL A 285 -6.36 -3.49 17.76
CA VAL A 285 -7.07 -4.76 17.88
C VAL A 285 -8.55 -4.54 18.18
N GLU A 286 -8.88 -3.65 19.12
CA GLU A 286 -10.26 -3.28 19.43
C GLU A 286 -11.01 -2.77 18.20
N LYS A 287 -10.38 -1.88 17.41
CA LYS A 287 -10.99 -1.39 16.17
C LYS A 287 -11.14 -2.49 15.13
N LEU A 288 -10.15 -3.37 14.97
CA LEU A 288 -10.23 -4.51 14.05
C LEU A 288 -11.36 -5.47 14.43
N VAL A 289 -11.53 -5.77 15.73
CA VAL A 289 -12.64 -6.58 16.24
C VAL A 289 -13.98 -5.89 16.01
N SER A 290 -14.05 -4.56 16.23
CA SER A 290 -15.28 -3.78 16.03
C SER A 290 -15.79 -3.78 14.59
N ILE A 291 -14.92 -4.01 13.60
CA ILE A 291 -15.28 -4.11 12.18
C ILE A 291 -15.43 -5.57 11.72
N GLY A 292 -15.56 -6.53 12.64
CA GLY A 292 -15.85 -7.94 12.32
C GLY A 292 -14.65 -8.89 12.41
N GLY A 293 -13.51 -8.44 12.95
CA GLY A 293 -12.32 -9.28 13.12
C GLY A 293 -12.47 -10.24 14.30
N VAL A 294 -12.02 -11.48 14.11
CA VAL A 294 -11.98 -12.49 15.17
C VAL A 294 -10.54 -12.69 15.61
N LYS A 295 -10.25 -12.32 16.87
CA LYS A 295 -8.95 -12.55 17.50
C LYS A 295 -8.73 -14.05 17.76
N ASN A 296 -7.66 -14.61 17.24
CA ASN A 296 -7.29 -16.02 17.41
C ASN A 296 -5.96 -16.15 18.17
N THR A 297 -6.03 -16.52 19.44
CA THR A 297 -4.85 -16.69 20.30
C THR A 297 -3.98 -17.89 19.95
N LYS A 298 -4.55 -18.93 19.32
CA LYS A 298 -3.75 -20.08 18.89
C LYS A 298 -2.93 -19.78 17.65
N LYS A 299 -3.50 -19.02 16.71
CA LYS A 299 -2.85 -18.64 15.44
C LYS A 299 -2.07 -17.33 15.53
N GLN A 300 -2.19 -16.60 16.65
CA GLN A 300 -1.56 -15.29 16.88
C GLN A 300 -1.92 -14.30 15.75
N ASN A 301 -3.21 -14.17 15.46
CA ASN A 301 -3.69 -13.27 14.42
C ASN A 301 -5.12 -12.77 14.68
N VAL A 302 -5.53 -11.75 13.93
CA VAL A 302 -6.92 -11.32 13.77
C VAL A 302 -7.38 -11.74 12.37
N THR A 303 -8.49 -12.44 12.27
CA THR A 303 -9.03 -12.98 11.00
C THR A 303 -10.39 -12.37 10.69
N PHE A 304 -10.60 -12.06 9.41
CA PHE A 304 -11.85 -11.63 8.83
C PHE A 304 -12.30 -12.65 7.79
N SER A 305 -13.59 -12.95 7.76
CA SER A 305 -14.20 -13.61 6.61
C SER A 305 -14.65 -12.55 5.59
N PHE A 306 -14.89 -12.93 4.35
CA PHE A 306 -15.56 -12.08 3.36
C PHE A 306 -16.27 -12.93 2.29
N GLY A 307 -17.19 -12.31 1.54
CA GLY A 307 -17.86 -12.92 0.38
C GLY A 307 -19.17 -13.67 0.67
N ASN A 308 -19.59 -13.78 1.94
CA ASN A 308 -20.84 -14.44 2.35
C ASN A 308 -21.99 -13.46 2.63
N GLY A 309 -22.10 -12.37 1.86
CA GLY A 309 -23.07 -11.29 2.12
C GLY A 309 -22.65 -10.31 3.23
N GLU A 310 -21.42 -10.45 3.74
CA GLU A 310 -20.82 -9.49 4.66
C GLU A 310 -20.58 -8.15 3.96
N MET A 311 -20.95 -7.05 4.63
CA MET A 311 -20.69 -5.69 4.17
C MET A 311 -19.77 -5.00 5.18
N TYR A 312 -18.58 -4.62 4.70
CA TYR A 312 -17.53 -3.93 5.45
C TYR A 312 -17.40 -2.46 5.02
#